data_AF-A0A7C6J8S5-F1
#
_entry.id   AF-A0A7C6J8S5-F1
#
_cell.length_a   1.000
_cell.length_b   1.000
_cell.length_c   1.000
_cell.angle_alpha   90.00
_cell.angle_beta   90.00
_cell.angle_gamma   90.00
#
_symmetry.space_group_name_H-M   'P 1'
#
loop_
_entity.id
_entity.type
_entity.pdbx_description
1 polymer ?
#
loop_
_entity_poly.entity_id
_entity_poly.type
_entity_poly.pdbx_seq_one_letter_code
_entity_poly.pdbx_strand_id
1 'polypeptide(L)'
;MKEPCFEADFDVIMENFVRSYHYLNLFVYDKKQKFYIREMDFLARLGESLGYFTFFRDRGMDPRYQREEPMDLAWYAKGRDNDHYRIVLRVETGKLFLKLHDELTKKILTAGKSGHMPPNLLAIIHTDQDNTALEFVKLLNHNYRMPAKSLIIFKIFNFDKKIFHKMVCWQLPLKKSTPSRTVLVDTGINGLISLHFKDQSGYYKLNGDLYTKAQYG
;
A
#
# COMPACT_ATOMS: atom_id res chain seq x y z
N MET A 1 -2.02 -20.74 26.42
CA MET A 1 -2.75 -20.47 25.16
C MET A 1 -1.88 -19.59 24.27
N LYS A 2 -1.55 -20.05 23.05
CA LYS A 2 -0.99 -19.19 22.00
C LYS A 2 -2.17 -18.62 21.23
N GLU A 3 -2.42 -17.33 21.38
CA GLU A 3 -3.46 -16.61 20.64
C GLU A 3 -2.87 -15.37 19.95
N PRO A 4 -3.50 -14.91 18.86
CA PRO A 4 -2.82 -14.60 17.63
C PRO A 4 -2.14 -13.24 17.74
N CYS A 5 -0.82 -13.22 17.57
CA CYS A 5 -0.21 -12.06 16.95
C CYS A 5 -0.71 -12.09 15.51
N PHE A 6 -1.84 -11.45 15.21
CA PHE A 6 -2.34 -11.35 13.85
C PHE A 6 -1.20 -10.71 13.05
N GLU A 7 -0.57 -11.53 12.22
CA GLU A 7 0.52 -11.11 11.37
C GLU A 7 -0.17 -10.49 10.17
N ALA A 8 0.19 -9.26 9.81
CA ALA A 8 -0.46 -8.58 8.69
C ALA A 8 -0.38 -9.46 7.44
N ASP A 9 -1.52 -10.00 7.00
CA ASP A 9 -1.61 -10.76 5.77
C ASP A 9 -1.76 -9.77 4.63
N PHE A 10 -0.66 -9.52 3.93
CA PHE A 10 -0.62 -8.57 2.82
C PHE A 10 -1.45 -9.00 1.63
N ASP A 11 -1.73 -10.29 1.47
CA ASP A 11 -2.62 -10.76 0.42
C ASP A 11 -4.06 -10.34 0.72
N VAL A 12 -4.48 -10.54 1.98
CA VAL A 12 -5.80 -10.10 2.46
C VAL A 12 -5.92 -8.57 2.42
N ILE A 13 -4.89 -7.83 2.84
CA ILE A 13 -4.88 -6.36 2.75
C ILE A 13 -5.02 -5.90 1.30
N MET A 14 -4.25 -6.50 0.38
CA MET A 14 -4.29 -6.14 -1.04
C MET A 14 -5.65 -6.50 -1.66
N GLU A 15 -6.19 -7.68 -1.36
CA GLU A 15 -7.50 -8.12 -1.86
C GLU A 15 -8.62 -7.19 -1.38
N ASN A 16 -8.63 -6.84 -0.09
CA ASN A 16 -9.60 -5.90 0.47
C ASN A 16 -9.44 -4.49 -0.12
N PHE A 17 -8.20 -4.05 -0.35
CA PHE A 17 -7.91 -2.75 -0.96
C PHE A 17 -8.42 -2.67 -2.40
N VAL A 18 -8.19 -3.70 -3.23
CA VAL A 18 -8.71 -3.76 -4.61
C VAL A 18 -10.22 -3.83 -4.62
N ARG A 19 -10.80 -4.76 -3.84
CA ARG A 19 -12.26 -4.99 -3.82
C ARG A 19 -13.05 -3.80 -3.30
N SER A 20 -12.47 -3.00 -2.42
CA SER A 20 -13.15 -1.87 -1.80
C SER A 20 -12.84 -0.54 -2.46
N TYR A 21 -12.05 -0.53 -3.54
CA TYR A 21 -11.56 0.71 -4.11
C TYR A 21 -12.67 1.62 -4.65
N HIS A 22 -13.75 1.04 -5.18
CA HIS A 22 -14.91 1.82 -5.65
C HIS A 22 -15.63 2.54 -4.50
N TYR A 23 -15.61 1.98 -3.28
CA TYR A 23 -16.19 2.64 -2.10
C TYR A 23 -15.39 3.87 -1.64
N LEU A 24 -14.17 4.06 -2.15
CA LEU A 24 -13.41 5.29 -1.89
C LEU A 24 -14.01 6.51 -2.60
N ASN A 25 -14.95 6.31 -3.54
CA ASN A 25 -15.62 7.36 -4.31
C ASN A 25 -14.61 8.33 -4.96
N LEU A 26 -13.59 7.74 -5.57
CA LEU A 26 -12.53 8.44 -6.28
C LEU A 26 -12.90 8.54 -7.76
N PHE A 27 -12.89 9.75 -8.28
CA PHE A 27 -13.22 10.05 -9.67
C PHE A 27 -11.97 10.41 -10.45
N VAL A 28 -12.04 10.22 -11.77
CA VAL A 28 -10.91 10.47 -12.66
C VAL A 28 -10.38 11.91 -12.63
N TYR A 29 -11.23 12.87 -12.30
CA TYR A 29 -10.90 14.28 -12.23
C TYR A 29 -10.41 14.72 -10.85
N ASP A 30 -10.36 13.81 -9.87
CA ASP A 30 -9.91 14.13 -8.53
C ASP A 30 -8.42 14.47 -8.49
N LYS A 31 -8.05 15.38 -7.57
CA LYS A 31 -6.65 15.71 -7.33
C LYS A 31 -5.94 14.51 -6.69
N LYS A 32 -4.68 14.25 -7.07
CA LYS A 32 -3.84 13.17 -6.51
C LYS A 32 -3.80 13.13 -4.98
N GLN A 33 -3.91 14.28 -4.31
CA GLN A 33 -3.96 14.36 -2.85
C GLN A 33 -5.20 13.64 -2.27
N LYS A 34 -6.36 13.73 -2.93
CA LYS A 34 -7.60 13.07 -2.49
C LYS A 34 -7.46 11.55 -2.49
N PHE A 35 -6.69 10.99 -3.44
CA PHE A 35 -6.36 9.56 -3.46
C PHE A 35 -5.64 9.16 -2.19
N TYR A 36 -4.54 9.84 -1.85
CA TYR A 36 -3.78 9.52 -0.64
C TYR A 36 -4.64 9.62 0.62
N ILE A 37 -5.44 10.67 0.77
CA ILE A 37 -6.33 10.82 1.95
C ILE A 37 -7.29 9.63 2.06
N ARG A 38 -8.02 9.31 0.98
CA ARG A 38 -9.03 8.23 1.00
C ARG A 38 -8.42 6.85 1.20
N GLU A 39 -7.26 6.59 0.60
CA GLU A 39 -6.56 5.32 0.74
C GLU A 39 -5.95 5.16 2.14
N MET A 40 -5.39 6.23 2.72
CA MET A 40 -4.92 6.20 4.10
C MET A 40 -6.07 6.02 5.09
N ASP A 41 -7.19 6.71 4.88
CA ASP A 41 -8.42 6.52 5.68
C ASP A 41 -8.93 5.08 5.61
N PHE A 42 -8.91 4.47 4.43
CA PHE A 42 -9.27 3.07 4.25
C PHE A 42 -8.34 2.15 5.05
N LEU A 43 -7.03 2.34 4.96
CA LEU A 43 -6.06 1.53 5.71
C LEU A 43 -6.18 1.76 7.22
N ALA A 44 -6.49 2.97 7.68
CA ALA A 44 -6.73 3.23 9.09
C ALA A 44 -7.96 2.45 9.60
N ARG A 45 -9.08 2.52 8.87
CA ARG A 45 -10.31 1.77 9.21
C ARG A 45 -10.10 0.25 9.16
N LEU A 46 -9.31 -0.24 8.21
CA LEU A 46 -8.92 -1.65 8.14
C LEU A 46 -8.08 -2.07 9.36
N GLY A 47 -7.14 -1.22 9.78
CA GLY A 47 -6.37 -1.49 11.00
C GLY A 47 -7.26 -1.54 12.25
N GLU A 48 -8.17 -0.58 12.39
CA GLU A 48 -9.13 -0.53 13.51
C GLU A 48 -10.06 -1.75 13.53
N SER A 49 -10.57 -2.19 12.38
CA SER A 49 -11.44 -3.38 12.30
C SER A 49 -10.70 -4.68 12.62
N LEU A 50 -9.38 -4.70 12.43
CA LEU A 50 -8.49 -5.80 12.84
C LEU A 50 -8.04 -5.68 14.31
N GLY A 51 -8.51 -4.68 15.06
CA GLY A 51 -8.21 -4.49 16.48
C GLY A 51 -6.92 -3.73 16.77
N TYR A 52 -6.33 -3.06 15.76
CA TYR A 52 -5.17 -2.20 15.96
C TYR A 52 -5.55 -0.75 16.20
N PHE A 53 -4.72 -0.05 16.97
CA PHE A 53 -4.85 1.40 17.12
C PHE A 53 -4.14 2.09 15.97
N THR A 54 -4.83 2.96 15.22
CA THR A 54 -4.26 3.60 14.03
C THR A 54 -4.02 5.09 14.22
N PHE A 55 -2.92 5.58 13.65
CA PHE A 55 -2.50 6.97 13.86
C PHE A 55 -1.84 7.57 12.64
N PHE A 56 -2.30 8.78 12.29
CA PHE A 56 -1.78 9.58 11.20
C PHE A 56 -0.72 10.57 11.68
N ARG A 57 0.16 10.98 10.77
CA ARG A 57 1.19 12.01 10.98
C ARG A 57 0.70 13.27 11.69
N ASP A 58 -0.49 13.75 11.35
CA ASP A 58 -1.01 15.06 11.79
C ASP A 58 -1.67 15.04 13.17
N ARG A 59 -1.88 13.86 13.77
CA ARG A 59 -2.27 13.77 15.18
C ARG A 59 -1.00 13.85 16.01
N GLY A 60 -0.60 15.09 16.29
CA GLY A 60 0.60 15.43 17.05
C GLY A 60 0.81 14.61 18.32
N MET A 61 2.08 14.60 18.75
CA MET A 61 2.67 13.88 19.87
C MET A 61 1.69 13.47 20.98
N ASP A 62 1.49 12.16 21.18
CA ASP A 62 0.87 11.63 22.38
C ASP A 62 1.92 10.88 23.23
N PRO A 63 2.34 11.45 24.37
CA PRO A 63 3.37 10.89 25.24
C PRO A 63 3.06 9.47 25.74
N ARG A 64 1.78 9.06 25.75
CA ARG A 64 1.34 7.75 26.24
C ARG A 64 1.77 6.58 25.36
N TYR A 65 2.16 6.85 24.11
CA TYR A 65 2.48 5.81 23.12
C TYR A 65 3.96 5.74 22.72
N GLN A 66 4.85 6.49 23.38
CA GLN A 66 6.32 6.45 23.20
C GLN A 66 6.77 6.33 21.73
N ARG A 67 6.27 7.22 20.87
CA ARG A 67 6.37 7.04 19.42
C ARG A 67 7.65 7.57 18.81
N GLU A 68 8.06 6.87 17.76
CA GLU A 68 9.20 7.19 16.91
C GLU A 68 8.82 8.16 15.77
N GLU A 69 9.75 8.47 14.86
CA GLU A 69 9.62 9.48 13.78
C GLU A 69 8.23 9.51 13.09
N PRO A 70 7.77 10.69 12.62
CA PRO A 70 6.45 10.85 12.01
C PRO A 70 6.30 10.00 10.74
N MET A 71 5.41 9.02 10.81
CA MET A 71 4.97 8.18 9.68
C MET A 71 3.66 8.71 9.10
N ASP A 72 3.38 8.49 7.82
CA ASP A 72 2.09 8.89 7.23
C ASP A 72 0.92 8.22 7.95
N LEU A 73 1.01 6.90 8.19
CA LEU A 73 0.07 6.13 9.01
C LEU A 73 0.80 4.97 9.71
N ALA A 74 0.43 4.66 10.95
CA ALA A 74 0.97 3.53 11.70
C ALA A 74 -0.11 2.80 12.50
N TRP A 75 0.01 1.47 12.57
CA TRP A 75 -0.84 0.61 13.38
C TRP A 75 -0.06 0.14 14.61
N TYR A 76 -0.71 0.21 15.76
CA TYR A 76 -0.16 -0.18 17.05
C TYR A 76 -0.97 -1.33 17.65
N ALA A 77 -0.26 -2.26 18.25
CA ALA A 77 -0.85 -3.29 19.10
C ALA A 77 -0.38 -3.09 20.54
N LYS A 78 -1.24 -3.48 21.49
CA LYS A 78 -0.88 -3.52 22.90
C LYS A 78 0.12 -4.67 23.13
N GLY A 79 1.19 -4.38 23.88
CA GLY A 79 2.18 -5.37 24.31
C GLY A 79 1.57 -6.36 25.29
N ARG A 80 2.22 -7.52 25.45
CA ARG A 80 1.74 -8.61 26.33
C ARG A 80 1.57 -8.18 27.77
N ASP A 81 2.43 -7.27 28.21
CA ASP A 81 2.49 -6.82 29.60
C ASP A 81 1.49 -5.67 29.86
N ASN A 82 0.66 -5.33 28.86
CA ASN A 82 -0.33 -4.25 28.86
C ASN A 82 0.21 -2.82 29.09
N ASP A 83 1.49 -2.67 29.43
CA ASP A 83 2.09 -1.39 29.80
C ASP A 83 2.70 -0.62 28.63
N HIS A 84 2.90 -1.28 27.48
CA HIS A 84 3.54 -0.67 26.31
C HIS A 84 2.80 -0.97 25.01
N TYR A 85 2.79 -0.01 24.09
CA TYR A 85 2.30 -0.18 22.72
C TYR A 85 3.48 -0.38 21.78
N ARG A 86 3.31 -1.24 20.77
CA ARG A 86 4.32 -1.48 19.73
C ARG A 86 3.75 -1.23 18.35
N ILE A 87 4.58 -0.67 17.46
CA ILE A 87 4.23 -0.53 16.04
C ILE A 87 4.23 -1.93 15.42
N VAL A 88 3.14 -2.28 14.74
CA VAL A 88 3.00 -3.57 14.04
C VAL A 88 2.96 -3.43 12.53
N LEU A 89 2.52 -2.28 12.02
CA LEU A 89 2.55 -1.94 10.61
C LEU A 89 2.86 -0.46 10.46
N ARG A 90 3.80 -0.16 9.56
CA ARG A 90 4.04 1.18 9.05
C ARG A 90 3.44 1.31 7.66
N VAL A 91 2.81 2.44 7.40
CA VAL A 91 2.29 2.80 6.09
C VAL A 91 2.90 4.13 5.64
N GLU A 92 3.47 4.15 4.45
CA GLU A 92 4.08 5.35 3.87
C GLU A 92 3.59 5.59 2.45
N THR A 93 3.45 6.87 2.10
CA THR A 93 3.12 7.32 0.75
C THR A 93 4.27 8.09 0.14
N GLY A 94 4.37 8.11 -1.19
CA GLY A 94 5.41 8.92 -1.81
C GLY A 94 5.35 8.96 -3.32
N LYS A 95 6.12 9.88 -3.91
CA LYS A 95 6.32 9.96 -5.34
C LYS A 95 7.73 9.48 -5.67
N LEU A 96 7.82 8.54 -6.60
CA LEU A 96 9.09 8.04 -7.09
C LEU A 96 9.50 8.79 -8.36
N PHE A 97 10.66 9.41 -8.27
CA PHE A 97 11.47 9.83 -9.40
C PHE A 97 12.82 9.14 -9.25
N LEU A 98 13.24 8.32 -10.21
CA LEU A 98 14.43 7.48 -10.02
C LEU A 98 15.70 8.30 -9.70
N LYS A 99 15.85 9.48 -10.29
CA LYS A 99 16.97 10.40 -10.02
C LYS A 99 16.97 10.99 -8.60
N LEU A 100 15.85 10.90 -7.87
CA LEU A 100 15.65 11.46 -6.52
C LEU A 100 15.10 10.40 -5.55
N HIS A 101 15.44 9.13 -5.78
CA HIS A 101 14.87 8.01 -5.02
C HIS A 101 15.36 7.97 -3.55
N ASP A 102 16.50 8.57 -3.24
CA ASP A 102 17.08 8.58 -1.88
C ASP A 102 16.15 9.15 -0.82
N GLU A 103 15.44 10.24 -1.11
CA GLU A 103 14.50 10.85 -0.15
C GLU A 103 13.32 9.92 0.14
N LEU A 104 12.80 9.26 -0.90
CA LEU A 104 11.73 8.28 -0.75
C LEU A 104 12.20 7.05 0.03
N THR A 105 13.40 6.55 -0.28
CA THR A 105 13.98 5.41 0.44
C THR A 105 14.20 5.74 1.91
N LYS A 106 14.77 6.92 2.20
CA LYS A 106 14.92 7.41 3.58
C LYS A 106 13.57 7.46 4.25
N LYS A 107 12.55 8.06 3.62
CA LYS A 107 11.19 8.10 4.17
C LYS A 107 10.67 6.69 4.51
N ILE A 108 10.65 5.75 3.55
CA ILE A 108 10.03 4.43 3.78
C ILE A 108 10.84 3.51 4.71
N LEU A 109 12.16 3.70 4.82
CA LEU A 109 13.07 2.89 5.63
C LEU A 109 13.63 3.64 6.86
N THR A 110 13.06 4.79 7.23
CA THR A 110 13.51 5.51 8.44
C THR A 110 13.33 4.59 9.65
N ALA A 111 14.43 4.23 10.30
CA ALA A 111 14.37 3.58 11.60
C ALA A 111 13.87 4.61 12.62
N GLY A 112 13.05 4.16 13.56
CA GLY A 112 12.61 5.06 14.61
C GLY A 112 13.71 5.41 15.60
N LYS A 113 13.45 6.37 16.50
CA LYS A 113 14.45 6.90 17.44
C LYS A 113 15.05 5.86 18.39
N SER A 114 14.33 4.77 18.67
CA SER A 114 14.86 3.64 19.47
C SER A 114 15.69 2.66 18.66
N GLY A 115 15.85 2.92 17.35
CA GLY A 115 16.45 2.00 16.39
C GLY A 115 15.53 0.81 16.03
N HIS A 116 14.29 0.79 16.55
CA HIS A 116 13.34 -0.26 16.23
C HIS A 116 12.81 -0.06 14.81
N MET A 117 12.97 -1.08 13.98
CA MET A 117 12.32 -1.14 12.68
C MET A 117 11.01 -1.91 12.86
N PRO A 118 9.85 -1.31 12.56
CA PRO A 118 8.59 -2.03 12.57
C PRO A 118 8.69 -3.32 11.73
N PRO A 119 8.09 -4.44 12.17
CA PRO A 119 8.25 -5.71 11.49
C PRO A 119 7.61 -5.73 10.10
N ASN A 120 6.59 -4.89 9.89
CA ASN A 120 5.84 -4.82 8.65
C ASN A 120 5.81 -3.40 8.07
N LEU A 121 5.94 -3.31 6.75
CA LEU A 121 5.86 -2.06 5.98
C LEU A 121 4.87 -2.20 4.82
N LEU A 122 4.06 -1.18 4.60
CA LEU A 122 3.28 -0.98 3.38
C LEU A 122 3.64 0.37 2.78
N ALA A 123 4.07 0.41 1.52
CA ALA A 123 4.39 1.65 0.83
C ALA A 123 3.48 1.83 -0.39
N ILE A 124 2.82 2.98 -0.50
CA ILE A 124 2.01 3.38 -1.67
C ILE A 124 2.74 4.48 -2.43
N ILE A 125 3.31 4.11 -3.56
CA ILE A 125 4.22 4.93 -4.34
C ILE A 125 3.58 5.30 -5.67
N HIS A 126 3.68 6.56 -6.06
CA HIS A 126 3.29 7.00 -7.39
C HIS A 126 4.50 7.11 -8.29
N THR A 127 4.40 6.57 -9.49
CA THR A 127 5.36 6.79 -10.58
C THR A 127 4.60 7.00 -11.88
N ASP A 128 5.28 7.49 -12.88
CA ASP A 128 4.79 7.69 -14.23
C ASP A 128 5.40 6.70 -15.24
N GLN A 129 6.29 5.82 -14.77
CA GLN A 129 7.00 4.85 -15.59
C GLN A 129 7.00 3.44 -14.96
N ASP A 130 6.57 2.43 -15.73
CA ASP A 130 6.55 1.03 -15.32
C ASP A 130 7.95 0.50 -14.93
N ASN A 131 8.95 0.78 -15.77
CA ASN A 131 10.31 0.26 -15.56
C ASN A 131 10.93 0.79 -14.26
N THR A 132 10.62 2.04 -13.91
CA THR A 132 11.08 2.70 -12.69
C THR A 132 10.59 2.00 -11.42
N ALA A 133 9.38 1.43 -11.43
CA ALA A 133 8.87 0.67 -10.30
C ALA A 133 9.72 -0.59 -10.04
N LEU A 134 9.98 -1.38 -11.08
CA LEU A 134 10.77 -2.62 -10.95
C LEU A 134 12.21 -2.34 -10.54
N GLU A 135 12.84 -1.32 -11.13
CA GLU A 135 14.20 -0.91 -10.79
C GLU A 135 14.29 -0.47 -9.31
N PHE A 136 13.33 0.32 -8.84
CA PHE A 136 13.31 0.75 -7.45
C PHE A 136 13.10 -0.42 -6.49
N VAL A 137 12.24 -1.39 -6.81
CA VAL A 137 12.07 -2.61 -5.99
C VAL A 137 13.36 -3.43 -5.91
N LYS A 138 14.05 -3.61 -7.04
CA LYS A 138 15.35 -4.30 -7.07
C LYS A 138 16.39 -3.57 -6.24
N LEU A 139 16.42 -2.24 -6.33
CA LEU A 139 17.30 -1.37 -5.56
C LEU A 139 17.04 -1.52 -4.05
N LEU A 140 15.77 -1.43 -3.62
CA LEU A 140 15.39 -1.63 -2.22
C LEU A 140 15.83 -3.00 -1.71
N ASN A 141 15.55 -4.05 -2.47
CA ASN A 141 15.86 -5.42 -2.08
C ASN A 141 17.37 -5.71 -2.03
N HIS A 142 18.17 -5.07 -2.88
CA HIS A 142 19.62 -5.30 -2.94
C HIS A 142 20.40 -4.46 -1.92
N ASN A 143 20.01 -3.19 -1.77
CA ASN A 143 20.83 -2.21 -1.03
C ASN A 143 20.41 -2.06 0.43
N TYR A 144 19.22 -2.55 0.82
CA TYR A 144 18.67 -2.29 2.13
C TYR A 144 18.18 -3.55 2.83
N ARG A 145 18.32 -3.54 4.16
CA ARG A 145 17.71 -4.53 5.02
C ARG A 145 16.23 -4.22 5.19
N MET A 146 15.39 -4.92 4.43
CA MET A 146 13.94 -4.74 4.50
C MET A 146 13.36 -5.27 5.82
N PRO A 147 12.24 -4.68 6.31
CA PRO A 147 11.39 -5.30 7.32
C PRO A 147 11.01 -6.73 6.97
N ALA A 148 10.64 -7.52 7.99
CA ALA A 148 10.36 -8.95 7.86
C ALA A 148 9.31 -9.24 6.77
N LYS A 149 8.28 -8.39 6.68
CA LYS A 149 7.38 -8.37 5.53
C LYS A 149 7.22 -6.93 5.06
N SER A 150 7.43 -6.66 3.78
CA SER A 150 7.08 -5.37 3.19
C SER A 150 6.23 -5.52 1.93
N LEU A 151 5.14 -4.78 1.81
CA LEU A 151 4.35 -4.67 0.59
C LEU A 151 4.60 -3.31 -0.05
N ILE A 152 5.16 -3.30 -1.26
CA ILE A 152 5.38 -2.07 -2.02
C ILE A 152 4.38 -2.03 -3.18
N ILE A 153 3.52 -1.02 -3.18
CA ILE A 153 2.46 -0.80 -4.16
C ILE A 153 2.83 0.41 -5.01
N PHE A 154 2.91 0.24 -6.32
CA PHE A 154 3.12 1.32 -7.28
C PHE A 154 1.84 1.62 -8.02
N LYS A 155 1.42 2.89 -8.00
CA LYS A 155 0.41 3.45 -8.89
C LYS A 155 1.09 4.14 -10.05
N ILE A 156 0.81 3.66 -11.25
CA ILE A 156 1.44 4.11 -12.49
C ILE A 156 0.47 5.06 -13.19
N PHE A 157 0.83 6.34 -13.19
CA PHE A 157 0.04 7.41 -13.76
C PHE A 157 0.20 7.49 -15.26
N ASN A 158 -0.93 7.62 -15.97
CA ASN A 158 -0.88 8.11 -17.33
C ASN A 158 -0.62 9.62 -17.28
N PHE A 159 0.44 10.08 -17.94
CA PHE A 159 0.84 11.49 -17.97
C PHE A 159 -0.30 12.41 -18.41
N ASP A 160 -1.12 11.97 -19.37
CA ASP A 160 -2.15 12.79 -20.00
C ASP A 160 -3.46 12.83 -19.19
N LYS A 161 -3.79 11.74 -18.49
CA LYS A 161 -5.13 11.56 -17.93
C LYS A 161 -5.26 11.94 -16.45
N LYS A 162 -4.19 12.35 -15.76
CA LYS A 162 -4.14 12.62 -14.30
C LYS A 162 -4.55 11.45 -13.38
N ILE A 163 -4.96 10.30 -13.95
CA ILE A 163 -5.36 9.08 -13.25
C ILE A 163 -4.24 8.03 -13.39
N PHE A 164 -4.10 7.15 -12.41
CA PHE A 164 -3.34 5.92 -12.60
C PHE A 164 -4.13 4.94 -13.46
N HIS A 165 -3.44 4.23 -14.35
CA HIS A 165 -4.07 3.25 -15.25
C HIS A 165 -3.70 1.82 -14.86
N LYS A 166 -2.67 1.68 -14.02
CA LYS A 166 -2.12 0.41 -13.58
C LYS A 166 -1.58 0.55 -12.17
N MET A 167 -1.74 -0.51 -11.40
CA MET A 167 -1.12 -0.74 -10.12
C MET A 167 -0.29 -2.01 -10.18
N VAL A 168 0.90 -1.98 -9.59
CA VAL A 168 1.75 -3.18 -9.47
C VAL A 168 2.27 -3.26 -8.06
N CYS A 169 2.24 -4.43 -7.46
CA CYS A 169 2.80 -4.62 -6.13
C CYS A 169 3.78 -5.77 -6.05
N TRP A 170 4.74 -5.61 -5.14
CA TRP A 170 5.75 -6.59 -4.79
C TRP A 170 5.79 -6.80 -3.29
N GLN A 171 5.95 -8.06 -2.88
CA GLN A 171 6.31 -8.40 -1.52
C GLN A 171 7.83 -8.50 -1.41
N LEU A 172 8.39 -7.83 -0.41
CA LEU A 172 9.80 -7.84 -0.06
C LEU A 172 10.00 -8.52 1.31
N PRO A 173 11.16 -9.17 1.53
CA PRO A 173 12.25 -9.38 0.56
C PRO A 173 11.84 -10.31 -0.59
N LEU A 174 12.37 -10.06 -1.81
CA LEU A 174 12.07 -10.87 -2.98
C LEU A 174 12.60 -12.29 -2.78
N LYS A 175 11.71 -13.28 -2.81
CA LYS A 175 12.10 -14.69 -3.03
C LYS A 175 12.28 -14.92 -4.52
N LYS A 176 13.15 -15.87 -4.91
CA LYS A 176 13.55 -16.17 -6.31
C LYS A 176 12.40 -16.24 -7.33
N SER A 177 11.19 -16.57 -6.89
CA SER A 177 10.00 -16.74 -7.73
C SER A 177 8.85 -15.78 -7.43
N THR A 178 9.05 -14.72 -6.63
CA THR A 178 7.94 -13.83 -6.20
C THR A 178 7.42 -13.02 -7.40
N PRO A 179 6.25 -13.35 -7.97
CA PRO A 179 5.74 -12.60 -9.10
C PRO A 179 5.18 -11.26 -8.61
N SER A 180 5.29 -10.22 -9.43
CA SER A 180 4.52 -9.00 -9.21
C SER A 180 3.03 -9.31 -9.37
N ARG A 181 2.16 -8.74 -8.52
CA ARG A 181 0.72 -8.72 -8.80
C ARG A 181 0.38 -7.43 -9.53
N THR A 182 -0.33 -7.55 -10.65
CA THR A 182 -0.78 -6.39 -11.44
C THR A 182 -2.28 -6.21 -11.27
N VAL A 183 -2.69 -4.97 -11.05
CA VAL A 183 -4.07 -4.52 -10.92
C VAL A 183 -4.29 -3.42 -11.96
N LEU A 184 -5.41 -3.46 -12.66
CA LEU A 184 -5.76 -2.54 -13.73
C LEU A 184 -6.93 -1.66 -13.30
N VAL A 185 -6.97 -0.46 -13.86
CA VAL A 185 -7.94 0.57 -13.48
C VAL A 185 -9.06 0.63 -14.50
N ASP A 186 -10.29 0.55 -14.04
CA ASP A 186 -11.51 0.74 -14.83
C ASP A 186 -12.25 1.97 -14.28
N THR A 187 -12.51 2.93 -15.16
CA THR A 187 -13.12 4.21 -14.80
C THR A 187 -14.62 4.30 -15.09
N GLY A 188 -15.24 3.22 -15.56
CA GLY A 188 -16.68 3.18 -15.87
C GLY A 188 -17.15 4.30 -16.83
N ILE A 189 -18.47 4.42 -16.99
CA ILE A 189 -19.09 5.49 -17.80
C ILE A 189 -19.18 6.80 -17.00
N ASN A 190 -19.31 6.72 -15.68
CA ASN A 190 -19.46 7.86 -14.78
C ASN A 190 -18.12 8.45 -14.29
N GLY A 191 -16.98 7.91 -14.73
CA GLY A 191 -15.66 8.34 -14.29
C GLY A 191 -15.30 7.91 -12.85
N LEU A 192 -16.07 7.00 -12.24
CA LEU A 192 -15.76 6.40 -10.94
C LEU A 192 -14.68 5.33 -11.11
N ILE A 193 -13.67 5.38 -10.26
CA ILE A 193 -12.53 4.46 -10.33
C ILE A 193 -12.84 3.15 -9.60
N SER A 194 -12.63 2.05 -10.30
CA SER A 194 -12.62 0.69 -9.77
C SER A 194 -11.35 -0.04 -10.18
N LEU A 195 -10.98 -1.08 -9.42
CA LEU A 195 -9.75 -1.84 -9.62
C LEU A 195 -10.04 -3.32 -9.86
N HIS A 196 -9.25 -3.94 -10.74
CA HIS A 196 -9.41 -5.35 -11.13
C HIS A 196 -8.04 -6.04 -11.20
N PHE A 197 -7.93 -7.26 -10.68
CA PHE A 197 -6.68 -8.03 -10.84
C PHE A 197 -6.50 -8.48 -12.29
N LYS A 198 -5.24 -8.48 -12.75
CA LYS A 198 -4.83 -9.07 -14.03
C LYS A 198 -4.29 -10.47 -13.76
N ASP A 199 -4.89 -11.49 -14.36
CA ASP A 199 -4.36 -12.87 -14.33
C ASP A 199 -3.95 -13.36 -15.75
N GLN A 200 -3.56 -14.63 -15.86
CA GLN A 200 -3.15 -15.25 -17.13
C GLN A 200 -4.30 -15.44 -18.13
N SER A 201 -5.55 -15.35 -17.68
CA SER A 201 -6.78 -15.60 -18.45
C SER A 201 -7.50 -14.30 -18.87
N GLY A 202 -7.20 -13.17 -18.24
CA GLY A 202 -7.78 -11.86 -18.57
C GLY A 202 -7.99 -10.95 -17.35
N TYR A 203 -9.00 -10.07 -17.45
CA TYR A 203 -9.44 -9.17 -16.39
C TYR A 203 -10.52 -9.86 -15.55
N TYR A 204 -10.37 -9.93 -14.22
CA TYR A 204 -11.49 -10.33 -13.35
C TYR A 204 -12.13 -9.10 -12.70
N LYS A 205 -13.38 -8.81 -13.08
CA LYS A 205 -14.29 -7.99 -12.28
C LYS A 205 -14.74 -8.85 -11.10
N LEU A 206 -14.19 -8.60 -9.92
CA LEU A 206 -14.45 -9.46 -8.75
C LEU A 206 -15.85 -9.31 -8.15
N ASN A 207 -16.81 -8.71 -8.86
CA ASN A 207 -18.23 -8.74 -8.57
C ASN A 207 -19.03 -8.64 -9.89
N GLY A 208 -19.65 -9.75 -10.31
CA GLY A 208 -20.71 -9.78 -11.33
C GLY A 208 -20.25 -9.79 -12.79
N ASP A 209 -20.53 -10.91 -13.44
CA ASP A 209 -20.50 -11.19 -14.88
C ASP A 209 -19.13 -11.33 -15.56
N LEU A 210 -18.79 -12.60 -15.83
CA LEU A 210 -17.99 -13.00 -16.97
C LEU A 210 -18.54 -12.29 -18.21
N TYR A 211 -17.87 -11.26 -18.71
CA TYR A 211 -18.07 -10.86 -20.10
C TYR A 211 -17.59 -12.03 -20.95
N THR A 212 -18.55 -12.87 -21.36
CA THR A 212 -18.41 -13.75 -22.52
C THR A 212 -17.74 -12.96 -23.62
N LYS A 213 -16.65 -13.54 -24.14
CA LYS A 213 -15.97 -13.11 -25.36
C LYS A 213 -16.98 -12.61 -26.39
N ALA A 214 -17.12 -11.30 -26.51
CA ALA A 214 -17.69 -10.72 -27.71
C ALA A 214 -16.63 -10.91 -28.80
N GLN A 215 -16.83 -11.95 -29.59
CA GLN A 215 -16.24 -12.06 -30.91
C GLN A 215 -16.61 -10.79 -31.67
N TYR A 216 -15.61 -9.96 -31.97
CA TYR A 216 -15.68 -9.06 -33.10
C TYR A 216 -14.60 -9.54 -34.07
N GLY A 217 -15.07 -10.15 -35.16
CA GLY A 217 -14.34 -10.19 -36.42
C GLY A 217 -14.37 -8.83 -37.10
#